data_AF-A0A969C9W4-F1
#
_entry.id   AF-A0A969C9W4-F1
#
_cell.length_a   1.000
_cell.length_b   1.000
_cell.length_c   1.000
_cell.angle_alpha   90.00
_cell.angle_beta   90.00
_cell.angle_gamma   90.00
#
_symmetry.space_group_name_H-M   'P 1'
#
loop_
_entity.id
_entity.type
_entity.pdbx_description
1 polymer ?
#
loop_
_entity_poly.entity_id
_entity_poly.type
_entity_poly.pdbx_seq_one_letter_code
_entity_poly.pdbx_strand_id
1 'polypeptide(L)'
;MQCPKCKHPNLEGGTLAGSMSVQWCPNCYGIWIPGKEYEEWQKNQRLWSLKSEQQEIGTLGIEFTPSPYDSKAALCPEDGHYLSRAKVPFSRIPFYIERCMLCGGIWCDNGEWDILESLGLHTEIDKMFSPSWQAQARVQELASRERQVLVDKLGTQLAGYVLELAEVLADHPHADCAATYILRKAELKRKGI
;
A
#
# COMPACT_ATOMS: atom_id res chain seq x y z
N MET A 1 -11.96 -26.36 0.26
CA MET A 1 -12.27 -24.94 0.57
C MET A 1 -12.43 -24.21 -0.77
N GLN A 2 -13.53 -23.48 -1.00
CA GLN A 2 -13.76 -22.79 -2.28
C GLN A 2 -13.03 -21.44 -2.33
N CYS A 3 -12.51 -21.07 -3.49
CA CYS A 3 -11.91 -19.75 -3.71
C CYS A 3 -12.96 -18.63 -3.56
N PRO A 4 -12.72 -17.63 -2.71
CA PRO A 4 -13.67 -16.55 -2.46
C PRO A 4 -13.89 -15.61 -3.66
N LYS A 5 -12.88 -15.46 -4.52
CA LYS A 5 -12.88 -14.51 -5.65
C LYS A 5 -13.38 -15.11 -6.96
N CYS A 6 -12.71 -16.14 -7.47
CA CYS A 6 -13.04 -16.76 -8.76
C CYS A 6 -14.00 -17.96 -8.64
N LYS A 7 -14.40 -18.34 -7.41
CA LYS A 7 -15.31 -19.46 -7.12
C LYS A 7 -14.80 -20.85 -7.55
N HIS A 8 -13.52 -20.96 -7.88
CA HIS A 8 -12.87 -22.26 -8.12
C HIS A 8 -13.07 -23.19 -6.89
N PRO A 9 -13.44 -24.46 -7.09
CA PRO A 9 -13.95 -25.32 -6.02
C PRO A 9 -12.93 -25.64 -4.92
N ASN A 10 -11.63 -25.65 -5.24
CA ASN A 10 -10.58 -26.09 -4.31
C ASN A 10 -9.42 -25.11 -4.21
N LEU A 11 -9.12 -24.67 -2.99
CA LEU A 11 -7.81 -24.10 -2.66
C LEU A 11 -6.85 -25.24 -2.33
N GLU A 12 -5.61 -25.11 -2.80
CA GLU A 12 -4.53 -26.07 -2.60
C GLU A 12 -3.60 -25.60 -1.49
N GLY A 13 -3.03 -26.53 -0.73
CA GLY A 13 -2.08 -26.21 0.34
C GLY A 13 -0.76 -25.65 -0.22
N GLY A 14 -0.15 -24.75 0.53
CA GLY A 14 1.15 -24.18 0.20
C GLY A 14 1.84 -23.58 1.43
N THR A 15 2.99 -22.95 1.20
CA THR A 15 3.75 -22.26 2.24
C THR A 15 4.09 -20.86 1.77
N LEU A 16 3.99 -19.89 2.67
CA LEU A 16 4.32 -18.48 2.44
C LEU A 16 5.33 -18.00 3.49
N ALA A 17 6.17 -17.01 3.13
CA ALA A 17 7.16 -16.42 4.04
C ALA A 17 8.00 -17.47 4.81
N GLY A 18 8.42 -18.52 4.10
CA GLY A 18 9.27 -19.60 4.60
C GLY A 18 8.56 -20.73 5.34
N SER A 19 7.60 -20.43 6.21
CA SER A 19 7.00 -21.45 7.10
C SER A 19 5.51 -21.31 7.37
N MET A 20 4.85 -20.26 6.88
CA MET A 20 3.44 -20.02 7.16
C MET A 20 2.57 -20.91 6.29
N SER A 21 1.70 -21.72 6.90
CA SER A 21 0.81 -22.60 6.13
C SER A 21 -0.31 -21.78 5.50
N VAL A 22 -0.46 -21.89 4.19
CA VAL A 22 -1.46 -21.12 3.43
C VAL A 22 -2.23 -22.04 2.49
N GLN A 23 -3.29 -21.49 1.90
CA GLN A 23 -3.98 -22.12 0.79
C GLN A 23 -4.04 -21.16 -0.38
N TRP A 24 -3.77 -21.62 -1.60
CA TRP A 24 -3.77 -20.78 -2.78
C TRP A 24 -4.73 -21.32 -3.85
N CYS A 25 -5.21 -20.44 -4.72
CA CYS A 25 -6.11 -20.84 -5.79
C CYS A 25 -5.33 -21.14 -7.07
N PRO A 26 -5.44 -22.35 -7.67
CA PRO A 26 -4.75 -22.68 -8.91
C PRO A 26 -5.23 -21.91 -10.15
N ASN A 27 -6.38 -21.21 -10.04
CA ASN A 27 -6.96 -20.47 -11.15
C ASN A 27 -6.63 -18.97 -11.12
N CYS A 28 -6.82 -18.31 -9.96
CA CYS A 28 -6.59 -16.86 -9.84
C CYS A 28 -5.32 -16.51 -9.04
N TYR A 29 -4.59 -17.51 -8.53
CA TYR A 29 -3.35 -17.37 -7.78
C TYR A 29 -3.47 -16.52 -6.50
N GLY A 30 -4.69 -16.26 -6.04
CA GLY A 30 -4.92 -15.61 -4.74
C GLY A 30 -4.63 -16.57 -3.60
N ILE A 31 -4.21 -16.01 -2.48
CA ILE A 31 -3.71 -16.72 -1.30
C ILE A 31 -4.66 -16.42 -0.12
N TRP A 32 -5.15 -17.49 0.49
CA TRP A 32 -5.78 -17.48 1.79
C TRP A 32 -4.73 -17.78 2.87
N ILE A 33 -4.61 -16.87 3.82
CA ILE A 33 -3.73 -16.97 4.97
C ILE A 33 -4.63 -17.13 6.21
N PRO A 34 -4.65 -18.31 6.86
CA PRO A 34 -5.41 -18.49 8.08
C PRO A 34 -4.99 -17.51 9.17
N GLY A 35 -5.96 -16.97 9.93
CA GLY A 35 -5.69 -15.91 10.91
C GLY A 35 -4.68 -16.32 12.00
N LYS A 36 -4.73 -17.59 12.43
CA LYS A 36 -3.81 -18.15 13.41
C LYS A 36 -2.38 -18.25 12.87
N GLU A 37 -2.22 -18.74 11.65
CA GLU A 37 -0.92 -18.87 10.99
C GLU A 37 -0.26 -17.49 10.82
N TYR A 38 -1.03 -16.49 10.41
CA TYR A 38 -0.55 -15.11 10.32
C TYR A 38 -0.14 -14.55 11.69
N GLU A 39 -0.95 -14.73 12.74
CA GLU A 39 -0.65 -14.23 14.07
C GLU A 39 0.63 -14.87 14.66
N GLU A 40 0.80 -16.18 14.50
CA GLU A 40 1.98 -16.92 14.95
C GLU A 40 3.23 -16.48 14.20
N TRP A 41 3.15 -16.37 12.87
CA TRP A 41 4.24 -15.85 12.04
C TRP A 41 4.60 -14.40 12.41
N GLN A 42 3.59 -13.52 12.60
CA GLN A 42 3.79 -12.12 12.96
C GLN A 42 4.54 -11.96 14.30
N LYS A 43 4.25 -12.81 15.29
CA LYS A 43 4.98 -12.83 16.57
C LYS A 43 6.47 -13.14 16.37
N ASN A 44 6.79 -14.09 15.50
CA ASN A 44 8.17 -14.45 15.20
C ASN A 44 8.92 -13.33 14.46
N GLN A 45 8.24 -12.61 13.56
CA GLN A 45 8.84 -11.47 12.86
C GLN A 45 9.15 -10.30 13.77
N ARG A 46 8.28 -9.96 14.73
CA ARG A 46 8.54 -8.86 15.70
C ARG A 46 9.77 -9.14 16.56
N LEU A 47 10.01 -10.40 16.92
CA LEU A 47 11.21 -10.82 17.65
C LEU A 47 12.49 -10.66 16.82
N TRP A 48 12.40 -10.75 15.50
CA TRP A 48 13.50 -10.52 14.58
C TRP A 48 13.72 -9.02 14.29
N SER A 49 12.65 -8.27 14.03
CA SER A 49 12.70 -6.83 13.76
C SER A 49 13.27 -6.00 14.91
N LEU A 50 13.04 -6.40 16.17
CA LEU A 50 13.71 -5.78 17.33
C LEU A 50 15.25 -5.94 17.33
N LYS A 51 15.80 -6.80 16.46
CA LYS A 51 17.26 -7.03 16.31
C LYS A 51 17.85 -6.38 15.06
N SER A 52 17.03 -5.83 14.17
CA SER A 52 17.49 -5.25 12.89
C SER A 52 16.89 -3.85 12.71
N GLU A 53 17.74 -2.84 12.56
CA GLU A 53 17.35 -1.44 12.38
C GLU A 53 16.43 -1.20 11.16
N GLN A 54 15.60 -0.18 11.32
CA GLN A 54 14.41 0.20 10.56
C GLN A 54 14.60 0.20 9.03
N GLN A 55 13.74 -0.52 8.30
CA GLN A 55 13.55 -0.33 6.87
C GLN A 55 12.63 0.86 6.61
N GLU A 56 13.12 1.84 5.87
CA GLU A 56 12.30 2.91 5.31
C GLU A 56 11.26 2.32 4.35
N ILE A 57 10.03 2.83 4.42
CA ILE A 57 8.94 2.48 3.50
C ILE A 57 9.30 3.09 2.14
N GLY A 58 10.01 2.33 1.31
CA GLY A 58 10.37 2.72 -0.04
C GLY A 58 9.19 2.58 -0.98
N THR A 59 8.91 3.61 -1.79
CA THR A 59 7.99 3.47 -2.93
C THR A 59 8.67 2.64 -4.02
N LEU A 60 8.51 1.32 -3.97
CA LEU A 60 9.02 0.43 -5.01
C LEU A 60 8.10 0.51 -6.23
N GLY A 61 8.70 0.74 -7.40
CA GLY A 61 8.02 0.73 -8.70
C GLY A 61 7.67 -0.69 -9.14
N ILE A 62 6.95 -1.45 -8.30
CA ILE A 62 6.53 -2.81 -8.60
C ILE A 62 5.45 -2.76 -9.66
N GLU A 63 5.76 -3.40 -10.79
CA GLU A 63 4.81 -3.59 -11.88
C GLU A 63 3.80 -4.67 -11.45
N PHE A 64 2.68 -4.21 -10.88
CA PHE A 64 1.59 -5.03 -10.40
C PHE A 64 0.34 -4.80 -11.22
N THR A 65 -0.33 -5.88 -11.60
CA THR A 65 -1.66 -5.83 -12.24
C THR A 65 -2.68 -6.33 -11.24
N PRO A 66 -3.62 -5.48 -10.77
CA PRO A 66 -4.69 -5.93 -9.88
C PRO A 66 -5.46 -7.10 -10.48
N SER A 67 -5.89 -8.01 -9.61
CA SER A 67 -6.73 -9.14 -10.00
C SER A 67 -8.01 -8.65 -10.69
N PRO A 68 -8.47 -9.33 -11.76
CA PRO A 68 -9.76 -9.03 -12.38
C PRO A 68 -10.95 -9.28 -11.44
N TYR A 69 -10.70 -9.93 -10.30
CA TYR A 69 -11.68 -10.20 -9.26
C TYR A 69 -11.58 -9.26 -8.06
N ASP A 70 -10.66 -8.27 -8.08
CA ASP A 70 -10.45 -7.40 -6.93
C ASP A 70 -11.76 -6.70 -6.53
N SER A 71 -12.53 -6.16 -7.46
CA SER A 71 -13.81 -5.48 -7.17
C SER A 71 -14.93 -6.38 -6.62
N LYS A 72 -14.76 -7.71 -6.63
CA LYS A 72 -15.78 -8.64 -6.14
C LYS A 72 -15.69 -8.76 -4.62
N ALA A 73 -16.84 -8.62 -3.98
CA ALA A 73 -17.02 -8.97 -2.58
C ALA A 73 -16.77 -10.48 -2.37
N ALA A 74 -16.12 -10.80 -1.26
CA ALA A 74 -15.69 -12.15 -0.92
C ALA A 74 -16.29 -12.57 0.43
N LEU A 75 -16.58 -13.87 0.55
CA LEU A 75 -16.88 -14.52 1.83
C LEU A 75 -15.63 -15.25 2.30
N CYS A 76 -15.38 -15.22 3.59
CA CYS A 76 -14.34 -15.99 4.26
C CYS A 76 -14.52 -17.46 3.91
N PRO A 77 -13.48 -18.11 3.38
CA PRO A 77 -13.61 -19.48 2.93
C PRO A 77 -13.55 -20.50 4.10
N GLU A 78 -13.22 -20.06 5.32
CA GLU A 78 -13.30 -20.86 6.55
C GLU A 78 -14.66 -20.78 7.25
N ASP A 79 -15.22 -19.57 7.39
CA ASP A 79 -16.39 -19.32 8.26
C ASP A 79 -17.58 -18.65 7.55
N GLY A 80 -17.45 -18.28 6.28
CA GLY A 80 -18.53 -17.70 5.48
C GLY A 80 -18.87 -16.23 5.74
N HIS A 81 -18.18 -15.52 6.64
CA HIS A 81 -18.42 -14.09 6.88
C HIS A 81 -17.87 -13.21 5.76
N TYR A 82 -18.43 -12.02 5.58
CA TYR A 82 -17.87 -11.07 4.61
C TYR A 82 -16.44 -10.67 4.99
N LEU A 83 -15.56 -10.70 3.98
CA LEU A 83 -14.23 -10.13 4.12
C LEU A 83 -14.33 -8.60 4.09
N SER A 84 -13.80 -7.96 5.13
CA SER A 84 -13.61 -6.51 5.16
C SER A 84 -12.44 -6.13 4.27
N ARG A 85 -12.47 -4.91 3.72
CA ARG A 85 -11.44 -4.43 2.79
C ARG A 85 -10.69 -3.23 3.37
N ALA A 86 -9.37 -3.21 3.22
CA ALA A 86 -8.51 -2.08 3.54
C ALA A 86 -7.74 -1.65 2.29
N LYS A 87 -7.84 -0.37 1.92
CA LYS A 87 -7.10 0.18 0.77
C LYS A 87 -5.62 0.34 1.15
N VAL A 88 -4.72 -0.08 0.27
CA VAL A 88 -3.27 0.15 0.35
C VAL A 88 -2.86 1.06 -0.82
N PRO A 89 -2.61 2.36 -0.57
CA PRO A 89 -2.41 3.34 -1.65
C PRO A 89 -0.94 3.60 -2.00
N PHE A 90 0.00 2.78 -1.52
CA PHE A 90 1.44 3.06 -1.61
C PHE A 90 2.14 2.45 -2.83
N SER A 91 1.43 1.63 -3.60
CA SER A 91 1.85 1.14 -4.90
C SER A 91 1.41 2.10 -6.01
N ARG A 92 2.04 1.99 -7.19
CA ARG A 92 1.66 2.76 -8.39
C ARG A 92 0.16 2.62 -8.71
N ILE A 93 -0.38 1.41 -8.53
CA ILE A 93 -1.81 1.13 -8.63
C ILE A 93 -2.27 0.69 -7.24
N PRO A 94 -3.15 1.45 -6.55
CA PRO A 94 -3.71 1.06 -5.26
C PRO A 94 -4.43 -0.29 -5.35
N PHE A 95 -4.36 -1.07 -4.28
CA PHE A 95 -5.05 -2.35 -4.15
C PHE A 95 -5.74 -2.48 -2.79
N TYR A 96 -6.44 -3.59 -2.57
CA TYR A 96 -7.24 -3.80 -1.37
C TYR A 96 -6.92 -5.16 -0.74
N ILE A 97 -6.40 -5.12 0.48
CA ILE A 97 -6.28 -6.34 1.28
C ILE A 97 -7.62 -6.66 1.93
N GLU A 98 -7.96 -7.95 1.93
CA GLU A 98 -9.22 -8.44 2.48
C GLU A 98 -8.97 -9.27 3.74
N ARG A 99 -9.78 -9.06 4.78
CA ARG A 99 -9.64 -9.76 6.07
C ARG A 99 -10.98 -10.14 6.67
N CYS A 100 -11.09 -11.36 7.21
CA CYS A 100 -12.23 -11.78 7.98
C CYS A 100 -12.15 -11.19 9.39
N MET A 101 -13.21 -10.50 9.83
CA MET A 101 -13.27 -9.90 11.17
C MET A 101 -13.63 -10.92 12.26
N LEU A 102 -14.00 -12.16 11.88
CA LEU A 102 -14.30 -13.23 12.83
C LEU A 102 -13.08 -14.12 13.11
N CYS A 103 -12.57 -14.84 12.10
CA CYS A 103 -11.41 -15.73 12.28
C CYS A 103 -10.06 -15.03 12.13
N GLY A 104 -10.03 -13.78 11.65
CA GLY A 104 -8.81 -13.02 11.42
C GLY A 104 -8.04 -13.37 10.15
N GLY A 105 -8.50 -14.36 9.37
CA GLY A 105 -7.87 -14.79 8.14
C GLY A 105 -7.85 -13.72 7.05
N ILE A 106 -6.84 -13.79 6.20
CA ILE A 106 -6.50 -12.75 5.22
C ILE A 106 -6.57 -13.36 3.83
N TRP A 107 -7.18 -12.64 2.89
CA TRP A 107 -7.10 -12.95 1.48
C TRP A 107 -6.23 -11.89 0.78
N CYS A 108 -5.21 -12.38 0.08
CA CYS A 108 -4.38 -11.60 -0.82
C CYS A 108 -4.65 -12.08 -2.24
N ASP A 109 -5.05 -11.18 -3.14
CA ASP A 109 -5.03 -11.49 -4.55
C ASP A 109 -3.57 -11.69 -5.04
N ASN A 110 -3.43 -12.31 -6.21
CA ASN A 110 -2.13 -12.67 -6.77
C ASN A 110 -1.18 -11.47 -6.80
N GLY A 111 0.00 -11.60 -6.18
CA GLY A 111 1.02 -10.55 -6.12
C GLY A 111 0.84 -9.49 -5.03
N GLU A 112 -0.29 -9.45 -4.31
CA GLU A 112 -0.51 -8.45 -3.26
C GLU A 112 0.40 -8.67 -2.05
N TRP A 113 0.65 -9.94 -1.68
CA TRP A 113 1.57 -10.26 -0.58
C TRP A 113 2.99 -9.76 -0.87
N ASP A 114 3.50 -9.97 -2.09
CA ASP A 114 4.84 -9.52 -2.48
C ASP A 114 4.96 -8.00 -2.40
N ILE A 115 3.90 -7.27 -2.77
CA ILE A 115 3.85 -5.81 -2.60
C ILE A 115 3.89 -5.45 -1.10
N LEU A 116 3.08 -6.10 -0.27
CA LEU A 116 3.11 -5.87 1.17
C LEU A 116 4.48 -6.15 1.79
N GLU A 117 5.18 -7.19 1.34
CA GLU A 117 6.55 -7.50 1.76
C GLU A 117 7.51 -6.38 1.38
N SER A 118 7.45 -5.96 0.13
CA SER A 118 8.30 -4.90 -0.42
C SER A 118 8.13 -3.55 0.28
N LEU A 119 6.91 -3.25 0.75
CA LEU A 119 6.57 -2.03 1.47
C LEU A 119 6.84 -2.14 2.98
N GLY A 120 7.27 -3.31 3.48
CA GLY A 120 7.42 -3.56 4.92
C GLY A 120 6.08 -3.61 5.68
N LEU A 121 4.97 -3.77 4.95
CA LEU A 121 3.62 -3.67 5.47
C LEU A 121 2.99 -5.04 5.80
N HIS A 122 3.53 -6.12 5.24
CA HIS A 122 3.12 -7.50 5.47
C HIS A 122 3.09 -7.93 6.94
N THR A 123 3.88 -7.29 7.82
CA THR A 123 3.89 -7.58 9.27
C THR A 123 2.86 -6.78 10.07
N GLU A 124 2.10 -5.87 9.45
CA GLU A 124 1.18 -4.95 10.13
C GLU A 124 -0.19 -4.87 9.45
N ILE A 125 -0.61 -5.93 8.75
CA ILE A 125 -1.88 -5.99 8.00
C ILE A 125 -3.07 -5.63 8.89
N ASP A 126 -3.09 -6.06 10.16
CA ASP A 126 -4.14 -5.75 11.12
C ASP A 126 -4.34 -4.24 11.32
N LYS A 127 -3.26 -3.46 11.31
CA LYS A 127 -3.33 -2.00 11.49
C LYS A 127 -3.99 -1.29 10.32
N MET A 128 -3.92 -1.85 9.11
CA MET A 128 -4.51 -1.26 7.91
C MET A 128 -6.03 -1.17 7.99
N PHE A 129 -6.65 -2.00 8.83
CA PHE A 129 -8.10 -1.99 9.07
C PHE A 129 -8.51 -0.95 10.13
N SER A 130 -7.55 -0.25 10.75
CA SER A 130 -7.84 0.80 11.72
C SER A 130 -8.19 2.13 11.04
N PRO A 131 -9.14 2.91 11.57
CA PRO A 131 -9.49 4.23 11.03
C PRO A 131 -8.31 5.22 11.00
N SER A 132 -7.42 5.17 12.01
CA SER A 132 -6.26 6.04 12.11
C SER A 132 -5.24 5.78 11.01
N TRP A 133 -4.93 4.50 10.76
CA TRP A 133 -4.03 4.12 9.67
C TRP A 133 -4.62 4.53 8.32
N GLN A 134 -5.92 4.28 8.09
CA GLN A 134 -6.59 4.66 6.85
C GLN A 134 -6.61 6.18 6.65
N ALA A 135 -6.72 6.98 7.71
CA ALA A 135 -6.61 8.43 7.63
C ALA A 135 -5.19 8.88 7.24
N GLN A 136 -4.16 8.29 7.85
CA GLN A 136 -2.77 8.58 7.53
C GLN A 136 -2.42 8.19 6.09
N ALA A 137 -2.84 7.01 5.65
CA ALA A 137 -2.63 6.53 4.29
C ALA A 137 -3.26 7.45 3.24
N ARG A 138 -4.45 8.02 3.52
CA ARG A 138 -5.08 9.02 2.63
C ARG A 138 -4.27 10.31 2.51
N VAL A 139 -3.70 10.80 3.60
CA VAL A 139 -2.85 12.01 3.59
C VAL A 139 -1.58 11.75 2.77
N GLN A 140 -0.93 10.61 2.99
CA GLN A 140 0.27 10.22 2.25
C GLN A 140 0.00 9.98 0.76
N GLU A 141 -1.14 9.37 0.41
CA GLU A 141 -1.59 9.18 -0.97
C GLU A 141 -1.77 10.53 -1.68
N LEU A 142 -2.42 11.50 -1.02
CA LEU A 142 -2.62 12.84 -1.57
C LEU A 142 -1.29 13.54 -1.84
N ALA A 143 -0.38 13.55 -0.87
CA ALA A 143 0.95 14.15 -1.01
C ALA A 143 1.76 13.49 -2.13
N SER A 144 1.70 12.16 -2.24
CA SER A 144 2.39 11.41 -3.32
C SER A 144 1.83 11.75 -4.70
N ARG A 145 0.50 11.91 -4.80
CA ARG A 145 -0.16 12.32 -6.04
C ARG A 145 0.20 13.75 -6.45
N GLU A 146 0.22 14.67 -5.50
CA GLU A 146 0.64 16.06 -5.75
C GLU A 146 2.08 16.12 -6.26
N ARG A 147 2.98 15.36 -5.63
CA ARG A 147 4.37 15.19 -6.08
C ARG A 147 4.44 14.63 -7.50
N GLN A 148 3.67 13.58 -7.81
CA GLN A 148 3.67 13.00 -9.16
C GLN A 148 3.19 14.00 -10.21
N VAL A 149 2.15 14.79 -9.91
CA VAL A 149 1.66 15.85 -10.81
C VAL A 149 2.74 16.91 -11.08
N LEU A 150 3.56 17.27 -10.09
CA LEU A 150 4.70 18.17 -10.29
C LEU A 150 5.74 17.55 -11.22
N VAL A 151 6.10 16.28 -11.00
CA VAL A 151 7.05 15.54 -11.84
C VAL A 151 6.55 15.44 -13.28
N ASP A 152 5.28 15.10 -13.49
CA ASP A 152 4.68 14.95 -14.82
C ASP A 152 4.66 16.28 -15.60
N LYS A 153 4.44 17.41 -14.91
CA LYS A 153 4.35 18.74 -15.53
C LYS A 153 5.70 19.42 -15.74
N LEU A 154 6.63 19.25 -14.81
CA LEU A 154 7.91 20.00 -14.78
C LEU A 154 9.10 19.15 -15.23
N GLY A 155 8.94 17.84 -15.29
CA GLY A 155 10.05 16.90 -15.40
C GLY A 155 10.76 16.69 -14.06
N THR A 156 11.43 15.54 -13.92
CA THR A 156 12.05 15.09 -12.66
C THR A 156 13.01 16.12 -12.04
N GLN A 157 13.86 16.76 -12.87
CA GLN A 157 14.89 17.65 -12.37
C GLN A 157 14.30 18.94 -11.76
N LEU A 158 13.40 19.61 -12.48
CA LEU A 158 12.79 20.86 -11.99
C LEU A 158 11.82 20.59 -10.84
N ALA A 159 11.05 19.50 -10.90
CA ALA A 159 10.20 19.08 -9.79
C ALA A 159 11.02 18.83 -8.51
N GLY A 160 12.21 18.22 -8.62
CA GLY A 160 13.13 18.02 -7.50
C GLY A 160 13.45 19.33 -6.77
N TYR A 161 13.88 20.36 -7.51
CA TYR A 161 14.18 21.68 -6.91
C TYR A 161 12.96 22.32 -6.24
N VAL A 162 11.77 22.20 -6.86
CA VAL A 162 10.53 22.75 -6.30
C VAL A 162 10.16 22.06 -4.99
N LEU A 163 10.28 20.73 -4.95
CA LEU A 163 9.97 19.93 -3.76
C LEU A 163 10.94 20.24 -2.61
N GLU A 164 12.25 20.30 -2.90
CA GLU A 164 13.27 20.65 -1.92
C GLU A 164 13.04 22.06 -1.34
N LEU A 165 12.76 23.03 -2.21
CA LEU A 165 12.45 24.38 -1.76
C LEU A 165 11.17 24.43 -0.92
N ALA A 166 10.15 23.66 -1.28
CA ALA A 166 8.89 23.60 -0.53
C ALA A 166 9.12 23.09 0.90
N GLU A 167 9.95 22.06 1.09
CA GLU A 167 10.32 21.57 2.42
C GLU A 167 11.07 22.65 3.23
N VAL A 168 12.06 23.32 2.61
CA VAL A 168 12.80 24.41 3.29
C VAL A 168 11.88 25.56 3.70
N LEU A 169 10.87 25.87 2.88
CA LEU A 169 9.94 26.96 3.15
C LEU A 169 8.82 26.59 4.13
N ALA A 170 8.53 25.30 4.34
CA ALA A 170 7.40 24.86 5.17
C ALA A 170 7.45 25.42 6.60
N ASP A 171 8.66 25.52 7.17
CA ASP A 171 8.88 26.05 8.51
C ASP A 171 9.32 27.53 8.53
N HIS A 172 9.44 28.18 7.37
CA HIS A 172 9.96 29.55 7.28
C HIS A 172 8.84 30.60 7.47
N PRO A 173 8.98 31.59 8.40
CA PRO A 173 7.93 32.58 8.70
C PRO A 173 7.46 33.46 7.53
N HIS A 174 8.23 33.51 6.44
CA HIS A 174 7.97 34.34 5.25
C HIS A 174 7.90 33.51 3.95
N ALA A 175 7.42 32.26 4.03
CA ALA A 175 7.27 31.37 2.87
C ALA A 175 6.43 31.97 1.73
N ASP A 176 5.40 32.74 2.09
CA ASP A 176 4.49 33.46 1.19
C ASP A 176 5.21 34.50 0.31
N CYS A 177 6.20 35.20 0.87
CA CYS A 177 7.03 36.17 0.15
C CYS A 177 7.84 35.48 -0.97
N ALA A 178 8.47 34.33 -0.64
CA ALA A 178 9.24 33.55 -1.62
C ALA A 178 8.34 33.01 -2.75
N ALA A 179 7.18 32.43 -2.40
CA ALA A 179 6.21 31.94 -3.38
C ALA A 179 5.72 33.05 -4.32
N THR A 180 5.42 34.23 -3.77
CA THR A 180 4.96 35.40 -4.53
C THR A 180 6.05 35.94 -5.48
N TYR A 181 7.31 35.99 -5.03
CA TYR A 181 8.43 36.39 -5.89
C TYR A 181 8.59 35.44 -7.09
N ILE A 182 8.53 34.12 -6.86
CA ILE A 182 8.64 33.11 -7.91
C ILE A 182 7.50 33.26 -8.93
N LEU A 183 6.26 33.39 -8.47
CA LEU A 183 5.10 33.57 -9.34
C LEU A 183 5.21 34.84 -10.18
N ARG A 184 5.54 35.98 -9.54
CA ARG A 184 5.73 37.27 -10.22
C ARG A 184 6.83 37.21 -11.27
N LYS A 185 7.97 36.56 -10.96
CA LYS A 185 9.07 36.39 -11.92
C LYS A 185 8.64 35.60 -13.17
N ALA A 186 7.82 34.56 -12.99
CA ALA A 186 7.27 33.79 -14.10
C ALA A 186 6.25 34.60 -14.93
N GLU A 187 5.45 35.47 -14.31
CA GLU A 187 4.54 36.37 -15.01
C GLU A 187 5.26 37.46 -15.81
N LEU A 188 6.29 38.09 -15.26
CA LEU A 188 7.09 39.10 -15.95
C LEU A 188 7.73 38.51 -17.21
N LYS A 189 8.37 37.35 -17.06
CA LYS A 189 8.98 36.63 -18.20
C LYS A 189 7.96 36.27 -19.28
N ARG A 190 6.72 35.89 -18.92
CA ARG A 190 5.63 35.63 -19.87
C ARG A 190 5.15 36.90 -20.59
N LYS A 191 5.26 38.06 -19.96
CA LYS A 191 4.93 39.38 -20.55
C LYS A 191 6.06 39.98 -21.38
N GLY A 192 7.22 39.32 -21.46
CA GLY A 192 8.39 39.82 -22.19
C GLY A 192 9.09 41.00 -21.50
N ILE A 193 8.88 41.18 -20.19
CA ILE A 193 9.53 42.17 -19.32
C ILE A 193 10.57 41.44 -18.48
#